data_AF-A0A7J7H705-F1
#
_entry.id   AF-A0A7J7H705-F1
#
_cell.length_a   1.000
_cell.length_b   1.000
_cell.length_c   1.000
_cell.angle_alpha   90.00
_cell.angle_beta   90.00
_cell.angle_gamma   90.00
#
_symmetry.space_group_name_H-M   'P 1'
#
loop_
_entity.id
_entity.type
_entity.pdbx_description
1 polymer ?
#
loop_
_entity_poly.entity_id
_entity_poly.type
_entity_poly.pdbx_seq_one_letter_code
_entity_poly.pdbx_strand_id
1 'polypeptide(L)'
;MCWMGYADVFNKFKDDNGKIRESLIGDVRGMLSLYEAAHLRVRGEDILDEALSFTITHLESAVSNLSNLVQEQVIHALNQPIHKGLTRLEATHYFFFYEQDDSHNKVLLNFAKLDFILLQKMHQWELSEITRWWKELDFAKKMPFARDRMVECYFWILGVYFEPQYLLARRMLTKVTALTSIIDDIYDVYGALEELVLFTDAIERWEISAIDQLPEYMKPCYQALLDVYNMIDEEMARKETSYRVHYAKSAMKILVRAYFEEAKWFHQGYVPSIEEYMRVALVTSCYTMLTTTSLMGMGEVVSKEAFDWVSSGPLIVQASSVVCRLMDDIVSRKVIR
;
A
#
# COMPACT_ATOMS: atom_id res chain seq x y z
N MET A 1 -5.36 9.23 -15.80
CA MET A 1 -4.37 10.10 -16.46
C MET A 1 -5.05 11.46 -16.66
N CYS A 2 -4.76 12.45 -15.81
CA CYS A 2 -5.24 13.81 -15.99
C CYS A 2 -4.34 14.46 -17.06
N TRP A 3 -4.85 14.65 -18.27
CA TRP A 3 -4.16 15.39 -19.30
C TRP A 3 -4.14 16.86 -18.86
N MET A 4 -2.96 17.48 -18.74
CA MET A 4 -2.80 18.88 -18.28
C MET A 4 -3.76 19.82 -19.04
N GLY A 5 -4.52 20.63 -18.30
CA GLY A 5 -5.44 21.65 -18.85
C GLY A 5 -6.92 21.27 -18.91
N TYR A 6 -7.34 20.14 -18.31
CA TYR A 6 -8.73 19.66 -18.43
C TYR A 6 -9.70 20.20 -17.36
N ALA A 7 -9.24 20.79 -16.26
CA ALA A 7 -10.14 21.31 -15.22
C ALA A 7 -11.07 22.42 -15.76
N ASP A 8 -10.64 23.17 -16.77
CA ASP A 8 -11.44 24.21 -17.40
C ASP A 8 -12.69 23.67 -18.13
N VAL A 9 -12.73 22.38 -18.45
CA VAL A 9 -13.94 21.74 -19.02
C VAL A 9 -15.14 21.89 -18.08
N PHE A 10 -14.88 22.04 -16.77
CA PHE A 10 -15.91 22.21 -15.76
C PHE A 10 -16.41 23.66 -15.65
N ASN A 11 -15.73 24.66 -16.24
CA ASN A 11 -16.16 26.07 -16.19
C ASN A 11 -17.55 26.27 -16.81
N LYS A 12 -17.95 25.42 -17.77
CA LYS A 12 -19.29 25.44 -18.36
C LYS A 12 -20.43 25.18 -17.35
N PHE A 13 -20.09 24.60 -16.19
CA PHE A 13 -21.02 24.33 -15.09
C PHE A 13 -21.12 25.49 -14.10
N LYS A 14 -20.36 26.59 -14.31
CA LYS A 14 -20.43 27.79 -13.49
C LYS A 14 -21.51 28.76 -13.96
N ASP A 15 -22.09 29.49 -13.01
CA ASP A 15 -23.01 30.60 -13.23
C ASP A 15 -22.25 31.91 -13.53
N ASP A 16 -22.98 33.00 -13.75
CA ASP A 16 -22.39 34.31 -14.06
C ASP A 16 -21.59 34.90 -12.88
N ASN A 17 -21.78 34.37 -11.65
CA ASN A 17 -21.01 34.73 -10.47
C ASN A 17 -19.75 33.88 -10.30
N GLY A 18 -19.49 32.95 -11.23
CA GLY A 18 -18.34 32.05 -11.19
C GLY A 18 -18.47 30.90 -10.19
N LYS A 19 -19.69 30.61 -9.70
CA LYS A 19 -19.99 29.47 -8.80
C LYS A 19 -20.62 28.32 -9.56
N ILE A 20 -20.45 27.09 -9.09
CA ILE A 20 -21.16 25.93 -9.67
C ILE A 20 -22.68 26.14 -9.58
N ARG A 21 -23.37 25.96 -10.71
CA ARG A 21 -24.82 26.21 -10.84
C ARG A 21 -25.62 25.29 -9.92
N GLU A 22 -26.46 25.88 -9.07
CA GLU A 22 -27.39 25.14 -8.21
C GLU A 22 -28.41 24.31 -8.99
N SER A 23 -28.67 24.65 -10.26
CA SER A 23 -29.53 23.85 -11.15
C SER A 23 -29.03 22.41 -11.34
N LEU A 24 -27.75 22.13 -11.04
CA LEU A 24 -27.15 20.79 -11.15
C LEU A 24 -27.51 19.87 -9.97
N ILE A 25 -28.01 20.42 -8.86
CA ILE A 25 -28.30 19.66 -7.63
C ILE A 25 -29.34 18.55 -7.89
N GLY A 26 -30.26 18.75 -8.83
CA GLY A 26 -31.26 17.75 -9.20
C GLY A 26 -30.69 16.55 -9.98
N ASP A 27 -29.50 16.67 -10.58
CA ASP A 27 -28.84 15.59 -11.33
C ASP A 27 -27.86 14.84 -10.43
N VAL A 28 -28.40 13.94 -9.61
CA VAL A 28 -27.61 13.15 -8.64
C VAL A 28 -26.52 12.31 -9.32
N ARG A 29 -26.79 11.77 -10.51
CA ARG A 29 -25.80 10.97 -11.25
C ARG A 29 -24.66 11.86 -11.77
N GLY A 30 -24.99 13.04 -12.29
CA GLY A 30 -24.02 14.06 -12.68
C GLY A 30 -23.17 14.53 -11.49
N MET A 31 -23.80 14.75 -10.34
CA MET A 31 -23.13 15.12 -9.08
C MET A 31 -22.15 14.05 -8.60
N LEU A 32 -22.55 12.78 -8.62
CA LEU A 32 -21.68 11.66 -8.26
C LEU A 32 -20.49 11.56 -9.23
N SER A 33 -20.72 11.78 -10.53
CA SER A 33 -19.65 11.75 -11.55
C SER A 33 -18.66 12.90 -11.34
N LEU A 34 -19.16 14.10 -10.99
CA LEU A 34 -18.33 15.26 -10.67
C LEU A 34 -17.53 15.05 -9.38
N TYR A 35 -18.13 14.42 -8.36
CA TYR A 35 -17.46 14.03 -7.12
C TYR A 35 -16.26 13.12 -7.39
N GLU A 36 -16.46 12.04 -8.16
CA GLU A 36 -15.38 11.11 -8.51
C GLU A 36 -14.27 11.79 -9.33
N ALA A 37 -14.66 12.65 -10.29
CA ALA A 37 -13.70 13.43 -11.07
C ALA A 37 -12.88 14.39 -10.20
N ALA A 38 -13.48 15.03 -9.20
CA ALA A 38 -12.81 15.98 -8.31
C ALA A 38 -11.76 15.32 -7.39
N HIS A 39 -11.80 14.00 -7.18
CA HIS A 39 -10.74 13.27 -6.47
C HIS A 39 -9.45 13.09 -7.28
N LEU A 40 -9.47 13.35 -8.59
CA LEU A 40 -8.28 13.32 -9.48
C LEU A 40 -7.55 14.66 -9.58
N ARG A 41 -8.02 15.69 -8.86
CA ARG A 41 -7.48 17.05 -8.95
C ARG A 41 -6.01 17.15 -8.53
N VAL A 42 -5.31 18.13 -9.08
CA VAL A 42 -3.96 18.51 -8.69
C VAL A 42 -3.92 19.94 -8.12
N ARG A 43 -2.78 20.36 -7.58
CA ARG A 43 -2.62 21.71 -6.99
C ARG A 43 -2.85 22.79 -8.05
N GLY A 44 -3.66 23.80 -7.72
CA GLY A 44 -3.99 24.92 -8.58
C GLY A 44 -5.25 24.74 -9.43
N GLU A 45 -5.98 23.63 -9.25
CA GLU A 45 -7.27 23.41 -9.92
C GLU A 45 -8.45 23.82 -9.01
N ASP A 46 -8.55 25.12 -8.72
CA ASP A 46 -9.53 25.69 -7.76
C ASP A 46 -10.99 25.27 -8.05
N ILE A 47 -11.34 25.11 -9.34
CA ILE A 47 -12.66 24.63 -9.74
C ILE A 47 -12.98 23.22 -9.25
N LEU A 48 -11.98 22.33 -9.17
CA LEU A 48 -12.17 20.97 -8.67
C LEU A 48 -12.18 20.92 -7.14
N ASP A 49 -11.48 21.84 -6.47
CA ASP A 49 -11.63 22.03 -5.02
C ASP A 49 -13.06 22.52 -4.67
N GLU A 50 -13.57 23.49 -5.41
CA GLU A 50 -14.96 23.95 -5.31
C GLU A 50 -15.95 22.81 -5.61
N ALA A 51 -15.72 22.06 -6.71
CA ALA A 51 -16.57 20.94 -7.11
C ALA A 51 -16.62 19.83 -6.05
N LEU A 52 -15.49 19.50 -5.42
CA LEU A 52 -15.48 18.50 -4.36
C LEU A 52 -16.33 18.96 -3.17
N SER A 53 -16.16 20.21 -2.70
CA SER A 53 -16.94 20.72 -1.57
C SER A 53 -18.43 20.80 -1.90
N PHE A 54 -18.77 21.27 -3.10
CA PHE A 54 -20.15 21.39 -3.57
C PHE A 54 -20.81 20.01 -3.66
N THR A 55 -20.14 19.04 -4.27
CA THR A 55 -20.69 17.69 -4.45
C THR A 55 -20.85 16.94 -3.14
N ILE A 56 -19.88 16.98 -2.22
CA ILE A 56 -20.02 16.37 -0.88
C ILE A 56 -21.27 16.91 -0.17
N THR A 57 -21.39 18.23 -0.07
CA THR A 57 -22.50 18.89 0.66
C THR A 57 -23.86 18.46 0.12
N HIS A 58 -24.03 18.47 -1.20
CA HIS A 58 -25.33 18.16 -1.80
C HIS A 58 -25.62 16.67 -1.88
N LEU A 59 -24.61 15.81 -2.08
CA LEU A 59 -24.78 14.36 -2.04
C LEU A 59 -25.17 13.89 -0.63
N GLU A 60 -24.51 14.38 0.42
CA GLU A 60 -24.84 14.10 1.82
C GLU A 60 -26.29 14.50 2.14
N SER A 61 -26.71 15.71 1.73
CA SER A 61 -28.07 16.20 1.94
C SER A 61 -29.12 15.42 1.15
N ALA A 62 -28.76 14.84 0.00
CA ALA A 62 -29.70 14.12 -0.86
C ALA A 62 -29.94 12.68 -0.40
N VAL A 63 -28.97 12.05 0.29
CA VAL A 63 -28.95 10.61 0.62
C VAL A 63 -30.28 10.08 1.13
N SER A 64 -30.96 10.77 2.06
CA SER A 64 -32.21 10.28 2.66
C SER A 64 -33.40 10.22 1.69
N ASN A 65 -33.33 10.93 0.57
CA ASN A 65 -34.43 11.09 -0.39
C ASN A 65 -34.18 10.32 -1.70
N LEU A 66 -33.08 9.57 -1.80
CA LEU A 66 -32.73 8.78 -2.98
C LEU A 66 -33.39 7.39 -2.93
N SER A 67 -33.57 6.77 -4.09
CA SER A 67 -33.94 5.35 -4.16
C SER A 67 -32.82 4.48 -3.60
N ASN A 68 -33.16 3.34 -3.00
CA ASN A 68 -32.21 2.47 -2.30
C ASN A 68 -30.90 2.22 -3.08
N LEU A 69 -30.99 1.92 -4.39
CA LEU A 69 -29.79 1.63 -5.20
C LEU A 69 -28.87 2.84 -5.37
N VAL A 70 -29.42 4.01 -5.72
CA VAL A 70 -28.64 5.24 -5.91
C VAL A 70 -28.12 5.75 -4.58
N GLN A 71 -28.92 5.59 -3.52
CA GLN A 71 -28.54 5.88 -2.14
C GLN A 71 -27.30 5.08 -1.73
N GLU A 72 -27.31 3.76 -1.92
CA GLU A 72 -26.16 2.88 -1.60
C GLU A 72 -24.91 3.28 -2.39
N GLN A 73 -25.06 3.61 -3.67
CA GLN A 73 -23.94 4.04 -4.51
C GLN A 73 -23.33 5.36 -4.03
N VAL A 74 -24.17 6.34 -3.64
CA VAL A 74 -23.71 7.63 -3.10
C VAL A 74 -23.03 7.44 -1.75
N ILE A 75 -23.61 6.64 -0.84
CA ILE A 75 -23.00 6.32 0.46
C ILE A 75 -21.64 5.65 0.26
N HIS A 76 -21.54 4.68 -0.65
CA HIS A 76 -20.29 4.00 -0.94
C HIS A 76 -19.21 4.98 -1.42
N ALA A 77 -19.52 5.82 -2.41
CA ALA A 77 -18.58 6.80 -2.96
C ALA A 77 -18.13 7.87 -1.94
N LEU A 78 -19.04 8.36 -1.10
CA LEU A 78 -18.72 9.33 -0.04
C LEU A 78 -17.74 8.75 0.99
N ASN A 79 -17.83 7.44 1.28
CA ASN A 79 -16.89 6.74 2.15
C ASN A 79 -15.58 6.40 1.43
N GLN A 80 -15.67 5.91 0.20
CA GLN A 80 -14.55 5.38 -0.56
C GLN A 80 -14.66 5.80 -2.03
N PRO A 81 -14.04 6.93 -2.44
CA PRO A 81 -14.04 7.34 -3.83
C PRO A 81 -13.22 6.35 -4.66
N ILE A 82 -13.62 6.15 -5.92
CA ILE A 82 -13.04 5.15 -6.83
C ILE A 82 -11.53 5.35 -6.96
N HIS A 83 -11.08 6.60 -7.07
CA HIS A 83 -9.65 6.91 -7.23
C HIS A 83 -8.77 6.43 -6.06
N LYS A 84 -9.34 6.29 -4.86
CA LYS A 84 -8.63 5.86 -3.65
C LYS A 84 -8.92 4.41 -3.27
N GLY A 85 -9.81 3.74 -4.01
CA GLY A 85 -10.22 2.36 -3.74
C GLY A 85 -9.26 1.35 -4.34
N LEU A 86 -9.10 0.20 -3.69
CA LEU A 86 -8.35 -0.93 -4.26
C LEU A 86 -9.22 -1.60 -5.32
N THR A 87 -8.73 -1.64 -6.57
CA THR A 87 -9.48 -2.12 -7.75
C THR A 87 -10.23 -3.43 -7.52
N ARG A 88 -9.61 -4.42 -6.84
CA ARG A 88 -10.26 -5.71 -6.58
C ARG A 88 -11.32 -5.68 -5.50
N LEU A 89 -11.20 -4.82 -4.50
CA LEU A 89 -12.25 -4.59 -3.51
C LEU A 89 -13.40 -3.81 -4.13
N GLU A 90 -13.10 -2.74 -4.85
CA GLU A 90 -14.15 -1.97 -5.54
C GLU A 90 -14.90 -2.80 -6.58
N ALA A 91 -14.22 -3.75 -7.24
CA ALA A 91 -14.87 -4.65 -8.20
C ALA A 91 -16.01 -5.48 -7.57
N THR A 92 -15.88 -5.96 -6.32
CA THR A 92 -16.93 -6.75 -5.68
C THR A 92 -18.17 -5.91 -5.39
N HIS A 93 -17.98 -4.68 -4.94
CA HIS A 93 -19.06 -3.71 -4.76
C HIS A 93 -19.70 -3.36 -6.11
N TYR A 94 -18.88 -3.11 -7.13
CA TYR A 94 -19.35 -2.69 -8.44
C TYR A 94 -20.15 -3.77 -9.17
N PHE A 95 -19.87 -5.07 -8.96
CA PHE A 95 -20.68 -6.14 -9.55
C PHE A 95 -22.14 -6.06 -9.12
N PHE A 96 -22.41 -5.72 -7.86
CA PHE A 96 -23.77 -5.54 -7.36
C PHE A 96 -24.47 -4.41 -8.10
N PHE A 97 -23.86 -3.22 -8.14
CA PHE A 97 -24.45 -2.05 -8.81
C PHE A 97 -24.65 -2.26 -10.31
N TYR A 98 -23.66 -2.84 -10.99
CA TYR A 98 -23.72 -3.07 -12.43
C TYR A 98 -24.78 -4.11 -12.82
N GLU A 99 -25.04 -5.11 -11.97
CA GLU A 99 -26.10 -6.10 -12.20
C GLU A 99 -27.51 -5.50 -12.11
N GLN A 100 -27.69 -4.44 -11.32
CA GLN A 100 -28.96 -3.74 -11.16
C GLN A 100 -29.22 -2.68 -12.25
N ASP A 101 -28.23 -2.34 -13.08
CA ASP A 101 -28.42 -1.41 -14.19
C ASP A 101 -29.14 -2.11 -15.34
N ASP A 102 -30.35 -1.66 -15.70
CA ASP A 102 -31.15 -2.23 -16.80
C ASP A 102 -30.41 -2.25 -18.15
N SER A 103 -29.42 -1.37 -18.34
CA SER A 103 -28.62 -1.25 -19.56
C SER A 103 -27.33 -2.08 -19.56
N HIS A 104 -27.05 -2.82 -18.48
CA HIS A 104 -25.78 -3.53 -18.35
C HIS A 104 -25.57 -4.60 -19.42
N ASN A 105 -24.32 -4.73 -19.85
CA ASN A 105 -23.91 -5.81 -20.73
C ASN A 105 -23.76 -7.13 -19.93
N LYS A 106 -24.69 -8.07 -20.13
CA LYS A 106 -24.70 -9.39 -19.48
C LYS A 106 -23.44 -10.23 -19.76
N VAL A 107 -22.88 -10.14 -20.96
CA VAL A 107 -21.66 -10.86 -21.32
C VAL A 107 -20.48 -10.32 -20.52
N LEU A 108 -20.36 -9.00 -20.39
CA LEU A 108 -19.32 -8.35 -19.59
C LEU A 108 -19.43 -8.73 -18.11
N LEU A 109 -20.63 -8.69 -17.54
CA LEU A 109 -20.84 -9.05 -16.13
C LEU A 109 -20.48 -10.51 -15.85
N ASN A 110 -20.92 -11.43 -16.71
CA ASN A 110 -20.58 -12.85 -16.57
C ASN A 110 -19.07 -13.09 -16.72
N PHE A 111 -18.44 -12.45 -17.69
CA PHE A 111 -16.99 -12.52 -17.87
C PHE A 111 -16.24 -12.02 -16.63
N ALA A 112 -16.61 -10.84 -16.11
CA ALA A 112 -15.96 -10.24 -14.95
C ALA A 112 -16.14 -11.08 -13.67
N LYS A 113 -17.33 -11.65 -13.44
CA LYS A 113 -17.59 -12.57 -12.32
C LYS A 113 -16.75 -13.86 -12.43
N LEU A 114 -16.62 -14.42 -13.64
CA LEU A 114 -15.79 -15.61 -13.88
C LEU A 114 -14.30 -15.33 -13.68
N ASP A 115 -13.79 -14.22 -14.24
CA ASP A 115 -12.41 -13.77 -14.05
C ASP A 115 -12.09 -13.57 -12.57
N PHE A 116 -12.97 -12.91 -11.82
CA PHE A 116 -12.81 -12.70 -10.39
C PHE A 116 -12.66 -14.02 -9.62
N ILE A 117 -13.52 -15.01 -9.91
CA ILE A 117 -13.45 -16.33 -9.28
C ILE A 117 -12.16 -17.06 -9.65
N LEU A 118 -11.73 -16.99 -10.92
CA LEU A 118 -10.50 -17.63 -11.38
C LEU A 118 -9.27 -17.05 -10.67
N LEU A 119 -9.18 -15.71 -10.61
CA LEU A 119 -8.09 -15.03 -9.91
C LEU A 119 -8.12 -15.35 -8.41
N GLN A 120 -9.30 -15.35 -7.78
CA GLN A 120 -9.43 -15.71 -6.37
C GLN A 120 -8.91 -17.13 -6.10
N LYS A 121 -9.15 -18.10 -6.99
CA LYS A 121 -8.63 -19.47 -6.84
C LYS A 121 -7.12 -19.53 -6.93
N MET A 122 -6.53 -18.81 -7.87
CA MET A 122 -5.07 -18.67 -7.95
C MET A 122 -4.51 -18.01 -6.68
N HIS A 123 -5.12 -16.92 -6.21
CA HIS A 123 -4.67 -16.23 -4.99
C HIS A 123 -4.82 -17.08 -3.73
N GLN A 124 -5.85 -17.92 -3.63
CA GLN A 124 -6.02 -18.90 -2.54
C GLN A 124 -4.93 -19.97 -2.57
N TRP A 125 -4.54 -20.42 -3.76
CA TRP A 125 -3.43 -21.36 -3.92
C TRP A 125 -2.10 -20.70 -3.52
N GLU A 126 -1.82 -19.48 -4.00
CA GLU A 126 -0.63 -18.70 -3.60
C GLU A 126 -0.57 -18.52 -2.07
N LEU A 127 -1.67 -18.13 -1.45
CA LEU A 127 -1.76 -17.96 0.01
C LEU A 127 -1.52 -19.28 0.75
N SER A 128 -2.02 -20.40 0.25
CA SER A 128 -1.76 -21.73 0.83
C SER A 128 -0.26 -22.05 0.87
N GLU A 129 0.46 -21.80 -0.24
CA GLU A 129 1.90 -22.01 -0.32
C GLU A 129 2.68 -21.08 0.64
N ILE A 130 2.31 -19.80 0.69
CA ILE A 130 2.94 -18.83 1.60
C ILE A 130 2.64 -19.18 3.06
N THR A 131 1.42 -19.60 3.37
CA THR A 131 1.05 -20.05 4.72
C THR A 131 1.85 -21.26 5.16
N ARG A 132 2.13 -22.20 4.25
CA ARG A 132 2.97 -23.36 4.56
C ARG A 132 4.40 -22.93 4.91
N TRP A 133 4.99 -22.08 4.08
CA TRP A 133 6.30 -21.49 4.36
C TRP A 133 6.33 -20.76 5.71
N TRP A 134 5.31 -19.96 6.02
CA TRP A 134 5.23 -19.24 7.29
C TRP A 134 5.15 -20.17 8.50
N LYS A 135 4.37 -21.25 8.40
CA LYS A 135 4.28 -22.27 9.45
C LYS A 135 5.59 -23.01 9.67
N GLU A 136 6.34 -23.30 8.59
CA GLU A 136 7.65 -23.96 8.67
C GLU A 136 8.70 -23.11 9.41
N LEU A 137 8.60 -21.78 9.37
CA LEU A 137 9.45 -20.89 10.16
C LEU A 137 9.21 -21.05 11.68
N ASP A 138 8.00 -21.46 12.09
CA ASP A 138 7.59 -21.67 13.48
C ASP A 138 7.75 -20.42 14.36
N PHE A 139 7.51 -19.23 13.79
CA PHE A 139 7.65 -17.95 14.49
C PHE A 139 6.64 -17.76 15.61
N ALA A 140 5.43 -18.33 15.50
CA ALA A 140 4.46 -18.32 16.60
C ALA A 140 5.04 -18.91 17.91
N LYS A 141 5.94 -19.88 17.81
CA LYS A 141 6.62 -20.47 18.96
C LYS A 141 7.97 -19.80 19.27
N LYS A 142 8.76 -19.51 18.24
CA LYS A 142 10.12 -18.96 18.40
C LYS A 142 10.14 -17.47 18.77
N MET A 143 9.12 -16.71 18.37
CA MET A 143 8.99 -15.27 18.56
C MET A 143 7.55 -14.92 18.95
N PRO A 144 7.07 -15.37 20.13
CA PRO A 144 5.67 -15.18 20.54
C PRO A 144 5.29 -13.72 20.82
N PHE A 145 6.27 -12.82 20.90
CA PHE A 145 6.04 -11.38 21.03
C PHE A 145 5.58 -10.73 19.72
N ALA A 146 5.92 -11.33 18.57
CA ALA A 146 5.65 -10.76 17.26
C ALA A 146 4.22 -11.08 16.80
N ARG A 147 3.62 -10.13 16.09
CA ARG A 147 2.27 -10.24 15.54
C ARG A 147 2.28 -11.22 14.36
N ASP A 148 1.34 -12.15 14.35
CA ASP A 148 1.10 -12.98 13.16
C ASP A 148 0.14 -12.24 12.21
N ARG A 149 0.71 -11.68 11.14
CA ARG A 149 0.00 -10.88 10.12
C ARG A 149 0.19 -11.42 8.70
N MET A 150 0.54 -12.70 8.55
CA MET A 150 0.92 -13.23 7.23
C MET A 150 -0.21 -13.09 6.20
N VAL A 151 -1.45 -13.37 6.60
CA VAL A 151 -2.62 -13.25 5.70
C VAL A 151 -2.87 -11.78 5.31
N GLU A 152 -2.77 -10.87 6.28
CA GLU A 152 -2.92 -9.43 6.05
C GLU A 152 -1.80 -8.88 5.17
N CYS A 153 -0.56 -9.31 5.38
CA CYS A 153 0.57 -8.97 4.51
C CYS A 153 0.30 -9.40 3.06
N TYR A 154 -0.16 -10.65 2.86
CA TYR A 154 -0.52 -11.12 1.52
C TYR A 154 -1.66 -10.29 0.90
N PHE A 155 -2.67 -9.94 1.71
CA PHE A 155 -3.79 -9.11 1.27
C PHE A 155 -3.34 -7.70 0.86
N TRP A 156 -2.41 -7.06 1.59
CA TRP A 156 -1.81 -5.79 1.17
C TRP A 156 -1.08 -5.92 -0.16
N ILE A 157 -0.37 -7.02 -0.38
CA ILE A 157 0.37 -7.26 -1.63
C ILE A 157 -0.56 -7.50 -2.82
N LEU A 158 -1.74 -8.09 -2.62
CA LEU A 158 -2.79 -8.14 -3.65
C LEU A 158 -3.28 -6.75 -4.08
N GLY A 159 -3.18 -5.76 -3.19
CA GLY A 159 -3.46 -4.35 -3.50
C GLY A 159 -2.41 -3.71 -4.42
N VAL A 160 -1.15 -4.19 -4.39
CA VAL A 160 -0.07 -3.69 -5.25
C VAL A 160 -0.25 -4.19 -6.69
N TYR A 161 -0.52 -5.48 -6.85
CA TYR A 161 -0.86 -6.09 -8.13
C TYR A 161 -1.62 -7.41 -7.91
N PHE A 162 -2.68 -7.63 -8.67
CA PHE A 162 -3.53 -8.82 -8.55
C PHE A 162 -3.49 -9.70 -9.80
N GLU A 163 -2.86 -9.22 -10.87
CA GLU A 163 -2.87 -9.84 -12.18
C GLU A 163 -2.03 -11.12 -12.21
N PRO A 164 -2.39 -12.13 -13.02
CA PRO A 164 -1.72 -13.45 -13.02
C PRO A 164 -0.20 -13.40 -13.24
N GLN A 165 0.28 -12.51 -14.12
CA GLN A 165 1.69 -12.41 -14.48
C GLN A 165 2.60 -12.02 -13.30
N TYR A 166 2.03 -11.47 -12.22
CA TYR A 166 2.77 -11.01 -11.06
C TYR A 166 2.81 -12.03 -9.90
N LEU A 167 2.47 -13.29 -10.14
CA LEU A 167 2.50 -14.37 -9.14
C LEU A 167 3.84 -14.45 -8.40
N LEU A 168 4.96 -14.48 -9.13
CA LEU A 168 6.30 -14.52 -8.52
C LEU A 168 6.56 -13.25 -7.70
N ALA A 169 6.15 -12.08 -8.23
CA ALA A 169 6.30 -10.80 -7.57
C ALA A 169 5.56 -10.77 -6.22
N ARG A 170 4.29 -11.23 -6.20
CA ARG A 170 3.49 -11.35 -4.98
C ARG A 170 4.12 -12.28 -3.97
N ARG A 171 4.60 -13.44 -4.42
CA ARG A 171 5.27 -14.42 -3.55
C ARG A 171 6.48 -13.82 -2.86
N MET A 172 7.36 -13.15 -3.61
CA MET A 172 8.57 -12.52 -3.06
C MET A 172 8.21 -11.35 -2.12
N LEU A 173 7.35 -10.44 -2.59
CA LEU A 173 6.98 -9.24 -1.83
C LEU A 173 6.24 -9.59 -0.54
N THR A 174 5.38 -10.61 -0.54
CA THR A 174 4.68 -11.06 0.68
C THR A 174 5.65 -11.60 1.72
N LYS A 175 6.62 -12.43 1.30
CA LYS A 175 7.63 -12.97 2.22
C LYS A 175 8.49 -11.85 2.83
N VAL A 176 8.92 -10.89 2.02
CA VAL A 176 9.68 -9.71 2.49
C VAL A 176 8.83 -8.87 3.45
N THR A 177 7.57 -8.61 3.12
CA THR A 177 6.65 -7.81 3.95
C THR A 177 6.37 -8.47 5.30
N ALA A 178 6.12 -9.78 5.30
CA ALA A 178 5.89 -10.55 6.52
C ALA A 178 7.13 -10.52 7.44
N LEU A 179 8.34 -10.70 6.89
CA LEU A 179 9.57 -10.58 7.67
C LEU A 179 9.83 -9.15 8.15
N THR A 180 9.48 -8.14 7.35
CA THR A 180 9.56 -6.74 7.76
C THR A 180 8.69 -6.47 8.97
N SER A 181 7.47 -7.03 9.02
CA SER A 181 6.59 -6.91 10.18
C SER A 181 7.16 -7.55 11.45
N ILE A 182 7.94 -8.64 11.34
CA ILE A 182 8.63 -9.23 12.50
C ILE A 182 9.80 -8.36 12.94
N ILE A 183 10.54 -7.81 11.97
CA ILE A 183 11.64 -6.88 12.24
C ILE A 183 11.10 -5.64 12.98
N ASP A 184 10.00 -5.05 12.50
CA ASP A 184 9.27 -3.96 13.15
C ASP A 184 8.97 -4.27 14.63
N ASP A 185 8.39 -5.43 14.93
CA ASP A 185 8.11 -5.87 16.31
C ASP A 185 9.37 -6.06 17.17
N ILE A 186 10.49 -6.46 16.55
CA ILE A 186 11.78 -6.54 17.24
C ILE A 186 12.25 -5.13 17.67
N TYR A 187 12.15 -4.12 16.80
CA TYR A 187 12.60 -2.76 17.11
C TYR A 187 11.67 -2.01 18.05
N ASP A 188 10.35 -2.15 17.90
CA ASP A 188 9.37 -1.30 18.58
C ASP A 188 8.82 -1.89 19.89
N VAL A 189 8.88 -3.21 20.06
CA VAL A 189 8.23 -3.89 21.18
C VAL A 189 9.22 -4.63 22.08
N TYR A 190 10.11 -5.42 21.49
CA TYR A 190 10.80 -6.47 22.26
C TYR A 190 12.30 -6.22 22.48
N GLY A 191 13.02 -5.70 21.50
CA GLY A 191 14.47 -5.63 21.54
C GLY A 191 15.01 -4.60 22.51
N ALA A 192 16.04 -4.96 23.28
CA ALA A 192 16.81 -3.99 24.06
C ALA A 192 17.74 -3.18 23.15
N LEU A 193 18.00 -1.92 23.48
CA LEU A 193 18.78 -1.02 22.62
C LEU A 193 20.16 -1.59 22.24
N GLU A 194 20.86 -2.24 23.16
CA GLU A 194 22.15 -2.89 22.92
C GLU A 194 22.05 -4.09 21.97
N GLU A 195 20.94 -4.83 22.02
CA GLU A 195 20.66 -5.94 21.10
C GLU A 195 20.30 -5.42 19.70
N LEU A 196 19.55 -4.31 19.63
CA LEU A 196 19.17 -3.66 18.37
C LEU A 196 20.40 -3.13 17.61
N VAL A 197 21.46 -2.70 18.31
CA VAL A 197 22.75 -2.37 17.68
C VAL A 197 23.31 -3.58 16.92
N LEU A 198 23.34 -4.75 17.57
CA LEU A 198 23.85 -5.99 16.97
C LEU A 198 23.00 -6.43 15.79
N PHE A 199 21.67 -6.31 15.91
CA PHE A 199 20.73 -6.68 14.85
C PHE A 199 20.82 -5.76 13.63
N THR A 200 20.91 -4.44 13.86
CA THR A 200 21.14 -3.44 12.82
C THR A 200 22.42 -3.75 12.06
N ASP A 201 23.52 -3.95 12.80
CA ASP A 201 24.84 -4.24 12.24
C ASP A 201 24.89 -5.58 11.48
N ALA A 202 24.19 -6.61 11.96
CA ALA A 202 24.05 -7.87 11.22
C ALA A 202 23.35 -7.68 9.87
N ILE A 203 22.22 -6.96 9.82
CA ILE A 203 21.49 -6.68 8.58
C ILE A 203 22.32 -5.76 7.65
N GLU A 204 23.09 -4.83 8.20
CA GLU A 204 24.03 -4.00 7.46
C GLU A 204 25.13 -4.81 6.77
N ARG A 205 25.70 -5.80 7.45
CA ARG A 205 26.69 -6.70 6.84
C ARG A 205 26.05 -7.65 5.84
N TRP A 206 24.85 -8.16 6.13
CA TRP A 206 24.15 -9.15 5.30
C TRP A 206 24.96 -10.45 5.12
N GLU A 207 25.62 -10.92 6.18
CA GLU A 207 26.44 -12.13 6.17
C GLU A 207 25.89 -13.18 7.14
N ILE A 208 25.95 -14.46 6.76
CA ILE A 208 25.48 -15.56 7.62
C ILE A 208 26.28 -15.65 8.92
N SER A 209 27.57 -15.32 8.88
CA SER A 209 28.48 -15.29 10.04
C SER A 209 28.04 -14.31 11.13
N ALA A 210 27.24 -13.29 10.79
CA ALA A 210 26.73 -12.33 11.77
C ALA A 210 25.69 -12.97 12.72
N ILE A 211 25.09 -14.10 12.35
CA ILE A 211 24.05 -14.76 13.15
C ILE A 211 24.55 -15.17 14.54
N ASP A 212 25.82 -15.55 14.64
CA ASP A 212 26.42 -16.05 15.89
C ASP A 212 26.55 -14.96 16.96
N GLN A 213 26.54 -13.69 16.54
CA GLN A 213 26.63 -12.52 17.41
C GLN A 213 25.26 -12.06 17.93
N LEU A 214 24.17 -12.57 17.37
CA LEU A 214 22.81 -12.14 17.71
C LEU A 214 22.28 -12.88 18.95
N PRO A 215 21.42 -12.24 19.75
CA PRO A 215 20.59 -12.93 20.74
C PRO A 215 19.79 -14.08 20.12
N GLU A 216 19.60 -15.17 20.87
CA GLU A 216 18.96 -16.40 20.39
C GLU A 216 17.57 -16.18 19.77
N TYR A 217 16.80 -15.21 20.27
CA TYR A 217 15.46 -14.93 19.73
C TYR A 217 15.48 -14.18 18.38
N MET A 218 16.56 -13.47 18.04
CA MET A 218 16.71 -12.75 16.77
C MET A 218 17.22 -13.64 15.64
N LYS A 219 17.97 -14.70 15.98
CA LYS A 219 18.58 -15.62 14.99
C LYS A 219 17.55 -16.21 14.01
N PRO A 220 16.37 -16.70 14.44
CA PRO A 220 15.36 -17.22 13.51
C PRO A 220 14.90 -16.19 12.49
N CYS A 221 14.68 -14.93 12.91
CA CYS A 221 14.29 -13.85 12.01
C CYS A 221 15.40 -13.52 11.01
N TYR A 222 16.64 -13.38 11.50
CA TYR A 222 17.80 -13.07 10.65
C TYR A 222 18.06 -14.17 9.61
N GLN A 223 18.02 -15.44 10.03
CA GLN A 223 18.16 -16.58 9.12
C GLN A 223 17.09 -16.55 8.03
N ALA A 224 15.81 -16.39 8.42
CA ALA A 224 14.71 -16.34 7.46
C ALA A 224 14.84 -15.18 6.47
N LEU A 225 15.33 -14.02 6.92
CA LEU A 225 15.63 -12.87 6.06
C LEU A 225 16.67 -13.21 5.00
N LEU A 226 17.80 -13.81 5.41
CA LEU A 226 18.82 -14.24 4.46
C LEU A 226 18.28 -15.29 3.48
N ASP A 227 17.55 -16.30 3.98
CA ASP A 227 16.99 -17.37 3.15
C ASP A 227 16.01 -16.84 2.10
N VAL A 228 15.14 -15.90 2.47
CA VAL A 228 14.20 -15.27 1.52
C VAL A 228 14.96 -14.49 0.46
N TYR A 229 15.96 -13.70 0.82
CA TYR A 229 16.71 -12.93 -0.18
C TYR A 229 17.63 -13.79 -1.03
N ASN A 230 18.15 -14.91 -0.51
CA ASN A 230 18.89 -15.90 -1.30
C ASN A 230 17.98 -16.58 -2.33
N MET A 231 16.75 -16.97 -1.92
CA MET A 231 15.75 -17.49 -2.85
C MET A 231 15.40 -16.47 -3.94
N ILE A 232 15.25 -15.19 -3.59
CA ILE A 232 15.02 -14.12 -4.57
C ILE A 232 16.22 -13.99 -5.51
N ASP A 233 17.45 -14.03 -4.99
CA ASP A 233 18.68 -13.93 -5.79
C ASP A 233 18.80 -15.07 -6.80
N GLU A 234 18.48 -16.31 -6.41
CA GLU A 234 18.41 -17.44 -7.34
C GLU A 234 17.36 -17.24 -8.44
N GLU A 235 16.17 -16.75 -8.10
CA GLU A 235 15.11 -16.48 -9.08
C GLU A 235 15.49 -15.35 -10.03
N MET A 236 16.17 -14.30 -9.54
CA MET A 236 16.64 -13.20 -10.38
C MET A 236 17.85 -13.60 -11.23
N ALA A 237 18.73 -14.47 -10.73
CA ALA A 237 19.88 -15.00 -11.48
C ALA A 237 19.43 -15.81 -12.70
N ARG A 238 18.39 -16.65 -12.56
CA ARG A 238 17.78 -17.39 -13.69
C ARG A 238 17.24 -16.47 -14.80
N LYS A 239 16.99 -15.20 -14.49
CA LYS A 239 16.45 -14.18 -15.40
C LYS A 239 17.48 -13.11 -15.76
N GLU A 240 18.76 -13.32 -15.45
CA GLU A 240 19.85 -12.35 -15.69
C GLU A 240 19.58 -10.95 -15.09
N THR A 241 18.86 -10.90 -13.96
CA THR A 241 18.42 -9.66 -13.29
C THR A 241 18.86 -9.57 -11.82
N SER A 242 19.92 -10.28 -11.43
CA SER A 242 20.44 -10.28 -10.05
C SER A 242 20.74 -8.89 -9.47
N TYR A 243 21.07 -7.91 -10.32
CA TYR A 243 21.27 -6.52 -9.88
C TYR A 243 20.06 -5.95 -9.12
N ARG A 244 18.84 -6.43 -9.39
CA ARG A 244 17.60 -5.97 -8.74
C ARG A 244 17.62 -6.25 -7.23
N VAL A 245 18.23 -7.37 -6.82
CA VAL A 245 18.32 -7.79 -5.42
C VAL A 245 19.20 -6.84 -4.61
N HIS A 246 20.25 -6.28 -5.22
CA HIS A 246 21.09 -5.28 -4.57
C HIS A 246 20.28 -4.05 -4.12
N TYR A 247 19.37 -3.55 -4.96
CA TYR A 247 18.51 -2.43 -4.60
C TYR A 247 17.54 -2.79 -3.46
N ALA A 248 16.92 -3.97 -3.51
CA ALA A 248 16.02 -4.41 -2.44
C ALA A 248 16.74 -4.62 -1.10
N LYS A 249 17.96 -5.17 -1.09
CA LYS A 249 18.80 -5.26 0.11
C LYS A 249 19.16 -3.87 0.64
N SER A 250 19.52 -2.94 -0.25
CA SER A 250 19.83 -1.56 0.13
C SER A 250 18.63 -0.85 0.75
N ALA A 251 17.44 -1.04 0.19
CA ALA A 251 16.21 -0.46 0.74
C ALA A 251 15.85 -1.05 2.11
N MET A 252 16.06 -2.35 2.33
CA MET A 252 15.89 -2.99 3.63
C MET A 252 16.88 -2.42 4.68
N LYS A 253 18.15 -2.25 4.31
CA LYS A 253 19.16 -1.63 5.19
C LYS A 253 18.77 -0.21 5.59
N ILE A 254 18.31 0.60 4.64
CA ILE A 254 17.81 1.96 4.90
C ILE A 254 16.63 1.93 5.89
N LEU A 255 15.68 1.01 5.71
CA LEU A 255 14.54 0.84 6.61
C LEU A 255 14.99 0.49 8.03
N VAL A 256 15.87 -0.51 8.17
CA VAL A 256 16.36 -0.97 9.48
C VAL A 256 17.15 0.11 10.22
N ARG A 257 17.93 0.94 9.52
CA ARG A 257 18.56 2.12 10.13
C ARG A 257 17.54 3.11 10.67
N ALA A 258 16.43 3.30 9.97
CA ALA A 258 15.36 4.20 10.39
C ALA A 258 14.60 3.65 11.61
N TYR A 259 14.30 2.35 11.64
CA TYR A 259 13.76 1.69 12.84
C TYR A 259 14.69 1.84 14.05
N PHE A 260 16.00 1.66 13.84
CA PHE A 260 16.97 1.87 14.91
C PHE A 260 17.00 3.33 15.40
N GLU A 261 16.78 4.31 14.51
CA GLU A 261 16.65 5.71 14.90
C GLU A 261 15.41 5.97 15.77
N GLU A 262 14.24 5.43 15.40
CA GLU A 262 13.02 5.54 16.21
C GLU A 262 13.20 4.87 17.58
N ALA A 263 13.80 3.67 17.63
CA ALA A 263 14.10 2.97 18.87
C ALA A 263 15.05 3.80 19.78
N LYS A 264 16.09 4.43 19.21
CA LYS A 264 16.97 5.33 19.99
C LYS A 264 16.19 6.50 20.58
N TRP A 265 15.31 7.14 19.80
CA TRP A 265 14.49 8.25 20.30
C TRP A 265 13.63 7.81 21.47
N PHE A 266 12.96 6.66 21.33
CA PHE A 266 12.12 6.08 22.38
C PHE A 266 12.91 5.81 23.67
N HIS A 267 14.03 5.07 23.58
CA HIS A 267 14.83 4.70 24.75
C HIS A 267 15.50 5.89 25.44
N GLN A 268 15.84 6.95 24.69
CA GLN A 268 16.45 8.16 25.25
C GLN A 268 15.43 9.16 25.78
N GLY A 269 14.13 8.92 25.58
CA GLY A 269 13.07 9.90 25.87
C GLY A 269 13.20 11.17 25.01
N TYR A 270 13.84 11.06 23.84
CA TYR A 270 14.00 12.18 22.92
C TYR A 270 12.70 12.40 22.14
N VAL A 271 12.24 13.65 22.13
CA VAL A 271 11.07 14.05 21.35
C VAL A 271 11.55 14.84 20.14
N PRO A 272 11.52 14.27 18.92
CA PRO A 272 11.96 14.96 17.72
C PRO A 272 11.03 16.11 17.37
N SER A 273 11.55 17.12 16.67
CA SER A 273 10.72 18.08 15.95
C SER A 273 9.92 17.39 14.84
N ILE A 274 8.83 18.01 14.35
CA ILE A 274 8.05 17.45 13.23
C ILE A 274 8.92 17.25 11.98
N GLU A 275 9.86 18.15 11.71
CA GLU A 275 10.76 18.04 10.56
C GLU A 275 11.73 16.86 10.69
N GLU A 276 12.30 16.65 11.88
CA GLU A 276 13.16 15.50 12.16
C GLU A 276 12.38 14.19 12.12
N TYR A 277 11.23 14.16 12.78
CA TYR A 277 10.32 13.03 12.80
C TYR A 277 9.93 12.60 11.39
N MET A 278 9.43 13.52 10.56
CA MET A 278 8.97 13.19 9.21
C MET A 278 10.07 12.62 8.32
N ARG A 279 11.34 13.02 8.50
CA ARG A 279 12.45 12.44 7.72
C ARG A 279 12.66 10.96 8.00
N VAL A 280 12.48 10.52 9.25
CA VAL A 280 12.61 9.11 9.66
C VAL A 280 11.30 8.37 9.41
N ALA A 281 10.18 8.97 9.81
CA ALA A 281 8.85 8.40 9.71
C ALA A 281 8.44 8.03 8.27
N LEU A 282 8.86 8.81 7.26
CA LEU A 282 8.62 8.47 5.86
C LEU A 282 9.38 7.24 5.37
N VAL A 283 10.50 6.92 6.02
CA VAL A 283 11.27 5.70 5.75
C VAL A 283 10.65 4.52 6.50
N THR A 284 10.30 4.70 7.78
CA THR A 284 9.67 3.66 8.62
C THR A 284 8.24 3.34 8.20
N SER A 285 7.63 4.13 7.31
CA SER A 285 6.39 3.77 6.62
C SER A 285 6.55 2.60 5.63
N CYS A 286 7.76 2.08 5.42
CA CYS A 286 8.11 0.94 4.56
C CYS A 286 7.88 1.12 3.05
N TYR A 287 7.21 2.18 2.59
CA TYR A 287 6.77 2.31 1.21
C TYR A 287 7.90 2.39 0.19
N THR A 288 9.05 2.97 0.54
CA THR A 288 10.26 2.94 -0.31
C THR A 288 10.78 1.51 -0.49
N MET A 289 10.83 0.72 0.60
CA MET A 289 11.26 -0.67 0.57
C MET A 289 10.26 -1.55 -0.19
N LEU A 290 8.96 -1.38 0.06
CA LEU A 290 7.90 -2.11 -0.64
C LEU A 290 7.90 -1.80 -2.14
N THR A 291 8.04 -0.52 -2.52
CA THR A 291 8.12 -0.11 -3.93
C THR A 291 9.36 -0.72 -4.60
N THR A 292 10.52 -0.63 -3.97
CA THR A 292 11.76 -1.20 -4.53
C THR A 292 11.64 -2.71 -4.70
N THR A 293 11.10 -3.40 -3.70
CA THR A 293 10.92 -4.86 -3.71
C THR A 293 9.88 -5.29 -4.74
N SER A 294 8.79 -4.52 -4.91
CA SER A 294 7.70 -4.87 -5.83
C SER A 294 8.16 -4.88 -7.30
N LEU A 295 9.06 -3.97 -7.67
CA LEU A 295 9.63 -3.86 -9.02
C LEU A 295 10.45 -5.10 -9.43
N MET A 296 11.02 -5.85 -8.48
CA MET A 296 11.87 -7.01 -8.80
C MET A 296 11.14 -8.07 -9.65
N GLY A 297 9.87 -8.33 -9.33
CA GLY A 297 9.09 -9.38 -9.95
C GLY A 297 8.28 -8.98 -11.19
N MET A 298 8.37 -7.73 -11.66
CA MET A 298 7.49 -7.20 -12.72
C MET A 298 7.90 -7.58 -14.16
N GLY A 299 8.93 -8.39 -14.34
CA GLY A 299 9.39 -8.82 -15.67
C GLY A 299 10.25 -7.77 -16.39
N GLU A 300 10.21 -7.76 -17.72
CA GLU A 300 11.06 -6.93 -18.59
C GLU A 300 10.65 -5.45 -18.64
N VAL A 301 9.44 -5.11 -18.19
CA VAL A 301 8.96 -3.71 -18.14
C VAL A 301 9.78 -2.84 -17.19
N VAL A 302 10.49 -3.46 -16.23
CA VAL A 302 11.33 -2.76 -15.26
C VAL A 302 12.80 -2.85 -15.67
N SER A 303 13.40 -1.70 -15.91
CA SER A 303 14.83 -1.59 -16.22
C SER A 303 15.65 -1.22 -14.97
N LYS A 304 16.97 -1.16 -15.11
CA LYS A 304 17.85 -0.68 -14.03
C LYS A 304 17.57 0.79 -13.69
N GLU A 305 17.27 1.61 -14.70
CA GLU A 305 16.94 3.02 -14.54
C GLU A 305 15.70 3.23 -13.65
N ALA A 306 14.75 2.29 -13.66
CA ALA A 306 13.61 2.33 -12.76
C ALA A 306 14.04 2.20 -11.28
N PHE A 307 15.02 1.34 -10.99
CA PHE A 307 15.58 1.19 -9.64
C PHE A 307 16.42 2.40 -9.21
N ASP A 308 17.23 2.94 -10.12
CA ASP A 308 17.98 4.19 -9.87
C ASP A 308 17.03 5.36 -9.59
N TRP A 309 15.95 5.46 -10.38
CA TRP A 309 14.91 6.45 -10.19
C TRP A 309 14.19 6.30 -8.85
N VAL A 310 13.74 5.09 -8.46
CA VAL A 310 13.15 4.87 -7.12
C VAL A 310 14.12 5.20 -6.00
N SER A 311 15.39 4.83 -6.15
CA SER A 311 16.45 5.10 -5.15
C SER A 311 16.75 6.60 -4.99
N SER A 312 16.44 7.41 -6.00
CA SER A 312 16.55 8.88 -5.92
C SER A 312 15.45 9.54 -5.08
N GLY A 313 14.47 8.77 -4.58
CA GLY A 313 13.35 9.26 -3.79
C GLY A 313 12.37 10.11 -4.62
N PRO A 314 11.70 9.55 -5.65
CA PRO A 314 10.85 10.32 -6.53
C PRO A 314 9.56 10.76 -5.81
N LEU A 315 8.96 11.87 -6.28
CA LEU A 315 7.79 12.48 -5.64
C LEU A 315 6.62 11.53 -5.41
N ILE A 316 6.39 10.56 -6.31
CA ILE A 316 5.30 9.59 -6.14
C ILE A 316 5.54 8.63 -4.96
N VAL A 317 6.79 8.24 -4.70
CA VAL A 317 7.15 7.40 -3.54
C VAL A 317 7.10 8.24 -2.27
N GLN A 318 7.58 9.48 -2.31
CA GLN A 318 7.47 10.38 -1.16
C GLN A 318 6.00 10.65 -0.80
N ALA A 319 5.15 10.95 -1.78
CA ALA A 319 3.74 11.22 -1.55
C ALA A 319 3.00 9.99 -1.01
N SER A 320 3.30 8.79 -1.51
CA SER A 320 2.69 7.56 -1.00
C SER A 320 3.17 7.22 0.42
N SER A 321 4.46 7.43 0.73
CA SER A 321 4.98 7.37 2.10
C SER A 321 4.30 8.36 3.05
N VAL A 322 4.05 9.60 2.62
CA VAL A 322 3.33 10.61 3.42
C VAL A 322 1.92 10.14 3.73
N VAL A 323 1.18 9.66 2.73
CA VAL A 323 -0.18 9.13 2.92
C VAL A 323 -0.16 7.95 3.87
N CYS A 324 0.74 6.98 3.65
CA CYS A 324 0.87 5.80 4.51
C CYS A 324 1.15 6.20 5.96
N ARG A 325 2.19 7.00 6.20
CA ARG A 325 2.62 7.35 7.54
C ARG A 325 1.56 8.15 8.30
N LEU A 326 1.02 9.20 7.69
CA LEU A 326 0.07 10.07 8.38
C LEU A 326 -1.26 9.36 8.65
N MET A 327 -1.74 8.51 7.72
CA MET A 327 -2.93 7.71 7.96
C MET A 327 -2.72 6.70 9.08
N ASP A 328 -1.55 6.05 9.11
CA ASP A 328 -1.18 5.13 10.19
C ASP A 328 -1.16 5.85 11.55
N ASP A 329 -0.47 7.00 11.65
CA ASP A 329 -0.39 7.79 12.88
C ASP A 329 -1.76 8.23 13.41
N ILE A 330 -2.66 8.64 12.51
CA ILE A 330 -4.02 9.06 12.88
C ILE A 330 -4.81 7.91 13.51
N VAL A 331 -4.66 6.69 12.99
CA VAL A 331 -5.38 5.51 13.47
C VAL A 331 -4.73 4.96 14.74
N SER A 332 -3.40 4.83 14.76
CA SER A 332 -2.63 4.31 15.89
C SER A 332 -2.80 5.16 17.16
N ARG A 333 -2.91 6.50 17.03
CA ARG A 333 -3.22 7.39 18.16
C ARG A 333 -4.61 7.16 18.77
N LYS A 334 -5.59 6.65 18.02
CA LYS A 334 -6.94 6.37 18.52
C LYS A 334 -7.00 5.11 19.39
N VAL A 335 -6.00 4.23 19.31
CA VAL A 335 -5.91 3.00 20.12
C VAL A 335 -5.26 3.26 21.49
N ILE A 336 -4.54 4.38 21.65
CA ILE A 336 -3.80 4.75 22.87
C ILE A 336 -4.59 5.72 23.78
N ARG A 337 -5.85 6.02 23.46
CA ARG A 337 -6.81 6.74 24.33
C ARG A 337 -7.91 5.80 24.78
#